data_AF-A0A0A9XWV9-F1
#
_entry.id   AF-A0A0A9XWV9-F1
#
_cell.length_a   1.000
_cell.length_b   1.000
_cell.length_c   1.000
_cell.angle_alpha   90.00
_cell.angle_beta   90.00
_cell.angle_gamma   90.00
#
_symmetry.space_group_name_H-M   'P 1'
#
loop_
_entity.id
_entity.type
_entity.pdbx_description
1 polymer ?
#
loop_
_entity_poly.entity_id
_entity_poly.type
_entity_poly.pdbx_seq_one_letter_code
_entity_poly.pdbx_strand_id
1 'polypeptide(L)'
;QNNIVLLFSYLIRFLLFVVEMFASLTVSIWICLYYFLLVKRGHAYHEERVKRIINGKPLKSSNTYRTTYFVQLKNVWNCLTNQFDHNLKDCEQKHWCSGALVHEEFVLTACHCISYTVFYSGNYTPKTTTSFPDIPRDPWSSHGQPYRSWSYPFHRQYEISLTKVKGYHPLYNSMAIFAGSANTSEMTQRRHAAAFYPHSLCSKRREEMYMGDPQEIIYPIEYDVGLIKTCYPFKTGSAVTVAPIHPTYNLERDLKIALTQKKVCLYSGWGEKLDTGEKLGGKRTLPDILQHEWRHIDCSSECTFGLRCVICSKHHGQTVTYPTFGDSGLPVVCDGKVVGIHNSGGAYYTLNLTYSLDFPLACARKYLAPSFLADLVKLKDKIFHYIDGKPVTYKNRLKRDVDHDYIGMNEYSSSPQLFFSHTYVIVFLMLPNFYSWSI
;
A
#
# COMPACT_ATOMS: atom_id res chain seq x y z
N GLN A 1 -58.43 5.57 -71.22
CA GLN A 1 -57.78 4.65 -70.25
C GLN A 1 -56.43 5.19 -69.75
N ASN A 2 -55.46 5.50 -70.61
CA ASN A 2 -54.07 5.85 -70.23
C ASN A 2 -53.93 6.84 -69.06
N ASN A 3 -54.70 7.94 -69.04
CA ASN A 3 -54.64 8.94 -67.97
C ASN A 3 -54.98 8.36 -66.57
N ILE A 4 -55.84 7.35 -66.49
CA ILE A 4 -56.19 6.67 -65.23
C ILE A 4 -55.00 5.83 -64.73
N VAL A 5 -54.31 5.12 -65.64
CA VAL A 5 -53.09 4.35 -65.31
C VAL A 5 -51.97 5.28 -64.83
N LEU A 6 -51.83 6.45 -65.46
CA LEU A 6 -50.88 7.48 -65.03
C LEU A 6 -51.22 7.98 -63.62
N LEU A 7 -52.48 8.34 -63.37
CA LEU A 7 -52.95 8.83 -62.06
C LEU A 7 -52.73 7.78 -60.95
N PHE A 8 -53.01 6.51 -61.24
CA PHE A 8 -52.81 5.41 -60.28
C PHE A 8 -51.32 5.17 -59.97
N SER A 9 -50.43 5.31 -60.98
CA SER A 9 -48.98 5.25 -60.81
C SER A 9 -48.45 6.38 -59.91
N TYR A 10 -48.94 7.61 -60.13
CA TYR A 10 -48.61 8.74 -59.25
C TYR A 10 -49.12 8.55 -57.82
N LEU A 11 -50.35 8.05 -57.65
CA LEU A 11 -50.92 7.78 -56.33
C LEU A 11 -50.12 6.72 -55.56
N ILE A 12 -49.71 5.63 -56.21
CA ILE A 12 -48.86 4.60 -55.59
C ILE A 12 -47.49 5.17 -55.19
N ARG A 13 -46.83 5.94 -56.07
CA ARG A 13 -45.54 6.57 -55.76
C ARG A 13 -45.63 7.56 -54.59
N PHE A 14 -46.72 8.34 -54.52
CA PHE A 14 -46.97 9.26 -53.41
C PHE A 14 -47.18 8.50 -52.09
N LEU A 15 -47.98 7.42 -52.10
CA LEU A 15 -48.20 6.59 -50.91
C LEU A 15 -46.91 5.92 -50.41
N LEU A 16 -46.06 5.41 -51.31
CA LEU A 16 -44.76 4.84 -50.95
C LEU A 16 -43.83 5.89 -50.32
N PHE A 17 -43.73 7.09 -50.90
CA PHE A 17 -42.95 8.20 -50.35
C PHE A 17 -43.42 8.61 -48.95
N VAL A 18 -44.75 8.66 -48.72
CA VAL A 18 -45.33 8.93 -47.41
C VAL A 18 -44.96 7.83 -46.38
N VAL A 19 -44.99 6.56 -46.78
CA VAL A 19 -44.57 5.43 -45.91
C VAL A 19 -43.08 5.51 -45.55
N GLU A 20 -42.20 5.80 -46.52
CA GLU A 20 -40.76 5.99 -46.27
C GLU A 20 -40.49 7.17 -45.33
N MET A 21 -41.23 8.28 -45.49
CA MET A 21 -41.13 9.44 -44.61
C MET A 21 -41.54 9.11 -43.16
N PHE A 22 -42.63 8.35 -42.96
CA PHE A 22 -43.04 7.90 -41.62
C PHE A 22 -42.07 6.86 -41.00
N ALA A 23 -41.47 5.98 -41.81
CA ALA A 23 -40.43 5.06 -41.36
C ALA A 23 -39.17 5.82 -40.88
N SER A 24 -38.71 6.79 -41.65
CA SER A 24 -37.56 7.64 -41.29
C SER A 24 -37.83 8.46 -40.01
N LEU A 25 -39.03 9.04 -39.90
CA LEU A 25 -39.45 9.81 -38.72
C LEU A 25 -39.54 8.94 -37.47
N THR A 26 -40.12 7.75 -37.55
CA THR A 26 -40.24 6.85 -36.39
C THR A 26 -38.89 6.30 -35.94
N VAL A 27 -37.98 5.94 -36.85
CA VAL A 27 -36.59 5.58 -36.50
C VAL A 27 -35.87 6.75 -35.83
N SER A 28 -36.02 7.98 -36.35
CA SER A 28 -35.42 9.18 -35.75
C SER A 28 -35.94 9.45 -34.34
N ILE A 29 -37.25 9.31 -34.11
CA ILE A 29 -37.87 9.44 -32.78
C ILE A 29 -37.33 8.36 -31.82
N TRP A 30 -37.20 7.11 -32.26
CA TRP A 30 -36.62 6.04 -31.45
C TRP A 30 -35.15 6.29 -31.08
N ILE A 31 -34.33 6.76 -32.02
CA ILE A 31 -32.93 7.13 -31.76
C ILE A 31 -32.85 8.29 -30.75
N CYS A 32 -33.67 9.34 -30.92
CA CYS A 32 -33.73 10.46 -29.99
C CYS A 32 -34.20 10.04 -28.58
N LEU A 33 -35.23 9.19 -28.47
CA LEU A 33 -35.70 8.66 -27.18
C LEU A 33 -34.65 7.75 -26.53
N TYR A 34 -33.96 6.91 -27.30
CA TYR A 34 -32.87 6.07 -26.81
C TYR A 34 -31.71 6.91 -26.27
N TYR A 35 -31.27 7.93 -27.01
CA TYR A 35 -30.27 8.90 -26.54
C TYR A 35 -30.73 9.65 -25.29
N PHE A 36 -31.99 10.10 -25.24
CA PHE A 36 -32.52 10.84 -24.09
C PHE A 36 -32.61 9.96 -22.83
N LEU A 37 -32.91 8.65 -22.98
CA LEU A 37 -32.90 7.67 -21.90
C LEU A 37 -31.47 7.32 -21.42
N LEU A 38 -30.50 7.21 -22.34
CA LEU A 38 -29.08 7.07 -21.99
C LEU A 38 -28.57 8.30 -21.24
N VAL A 39 -28.84 9.51 -21.73
CA VAL A 39 -28.44 10.77 -21.10
C VAL A 39 -29.11 10.96 -19.73
N LYS A 40 -30.41 10.64 -19.59
CA LYS A 40 -31.07 10.68 -18.27
C LYS A 40 -30.53 9.65 -17.27
N ARG A 41 -30.01 8.51 -17.73
CA ARG A 41 -29.26 7.58 -16.85
C ARG A 41 -27.92 8.15 -16.36
N GLY A 42 -27.37 9.18 -17.01
CA GLY A 42 -26.13 9.85 -16.61
C GLY A 42 -26.27 10.93 -15.52
N HIS A 43 -27.48 11.42 -15.22
CA HIS A 43 -27.71 12.59 -14.36
C HIS A 43 -28.56 12.31 -13.11
N ALA A 44 -28.32 11.19 -12.44
CA ALA A 44 -28.94 10.87 -11.14
C ALA A 44 -28.16 11.48 -9.96
N TYR A 45 -28.61 12.64 -9.48
CA TYR A 45 -28.36 13.23 -8.15
C TYR A 45 -26.96 13.07 -7.51
N HIS A 46 -26.15 14.14 -7.62
CA HIS A 46 -25.03 14.37 -6.71
C HIS A 46 -25.52 14.84 -5.31
N GLU A 47 -25.92 13.89 -4.46
CA GLU A 47 -25.79 14.08 -3.02
C GLU A 47 -24.31 14.05 -2.62
N GLU A 48 -23.89 14.93 -1.72
CA GLU A 48 -22.49 15.06 -1.36
C GLU A 48 -22.07 14.00 -0.34
N ARG A 49 -21.07 13.18 -0.70
CA ARG A 49 -20.59 12.07 0.12
C ARG A 49 -19.07 12.13 0.26
N VAL A 50 -18.66 12.67 1.42
CA VAL A 50 -17.31 12.80 2.02
C VAL A 50 -16.51 11.48 1.99
N LYS A 51 -15.16 11.48 2.05
CA LYS A 51 -14.31 10.30 1.77
C LYS A 51 -12.95 10.23 2.53
N ARG A 52 -12.53 9.12 3.17
CA ARG A 52 -11.24 8.94 3.93
C ARG A 52 -10.72 7.48 4.00
N ILE A 53 -9.53 7.06 3.51
CA ILE A 53 -9.40 5.64 2.98
C ILE A 53 -10.63 5.33 2.10
N ILE A 54 -10.94 6.39 1.35
CA ILE A 54 -12.18 6.83 0.73
C ILE A 54 -13.52 6.64 1.55
N ASN A 55 -13.58 6.00 2.75
CA ASN A 55 -14.46 6.38 3.92
C ASN A 55 -14.22 5.68 5.30
N GLY A 56 -13.15 4.88 5.46
CA GLY A 56 -12.74 4.32 6.73
C GLY A 56 -12.65 5.31 7.92
N LYS A 57 -12.89 4.79 9.12
CA LYS A 57 -13.06 5.57 10.36
C LYS A 57 -11.74 5.63 11.16
N PRO A 58 -11.48 6.69 11.95
CA PRO A 58 -10.33 6.72 12.86
C PRO A 58 -10.48 5.63 13.93
N LEU A 59 -9.42 4.83 14.12
CA LEU A 59 -9.34 3.80 15.14
C LEU A 59 -9.02 4.43 16.50
N LYS A 60 -9.89 4.23 17.50
CA LYS A 60 -9.74 4.84 18.84
C LYS A 60 -8.47 4.38 19.57
N SER A 61 -8.03 3.14 19.38
CA SER A 61 -6.74 2.63 19.86
C SER A 61 -6.37 1.35 19.10
N SER A 62 -5.07 1.01 19.08
CA SER A 62 -4.62 -0.26 18.46
C SER A 62 -5.23 -1.51 19.10
N ASN A 63 -5.71 -1.41 20.34
CA ASN A 63 -6.38 -2.52 21.03
C ASN A 63 -7.75 -2.87 20.42
N THR A 64 -8.45 -1.89 19.82
CA THR A 64 -9.83 -2.06 19.31
C THR A 64 -9.97 -3.21 18.30
N TYR A 65 -9.00 -3.40 17.40
CA TYR A 65 -8.92 -4.57 16.51
C TYR A 65 -7.59 -5.31 16.59
N ARG A 66 -6.88 -5.19 17.74
CA ARG A 66 -5.56 -5.78 17.99
C ARG A 66 -4.49 -5.42 16.93
N THR A 67 -4.53 -4.21 16.38
CA THR A 67 -3.61 -3.70 15.34
C THR A 67 -2.23 -3.31 15.88
N THR A 68 -1.80 -3.85 17.03
CA THR A 68 -0.50 -3.52 17.65
C THR A 68 0.71 -4.09 16.90
N TYR A 69 0.48 -4.89 15.86
CA TYR A 69 1.51 -5.34 14.91
C TYR A 69 1.57 -4.51 13.61
N PHE A 70 0.71 -3.50 13.46
CA PHE A 70 0.74 -2.61 12.29
C PHE A 70 1.88 -1.61 12.44
N VAL A 71 2.60 -1.37 11.34
CA VAL A 71 3.70 -0.39 11.31
C VAL A 71 3.55 0.58 10.14
N GLN A 72 4.04 1.80 10.32
CA GLN A 72 4.27 2.74 9.23
C GLN A 72 5.68 2.58 8.69
N LEU A 73 5.81 2.68 7.37
CA LEU A 73 7.06 2.83 6.64
C LEU A 73 7.16 4.29 6.19
N LYS A 74 8.11 5.01 6.79
CA LYS A 74 8.38 6.41 6.47
C LYS A 74 9.67 6.52 5.68
N ASN A 75 9.63 7.31 4.61
CA ASN A 75 10.85 7.84 4.01
C ASN A 75 11.45 8.89 4.96
N VAL A 76 12.77 8.91 5.09
CA VAL A 76 13.54 9.76 6.01
C VAL A 76 14.66 10.47 5.25
N TRP A 77 14.85 11.76 5.48
CA TRP A 77 15.89 12.58 4.86
C TRP A 77 16.21 13.83 5.72
N ASN A 78 17.12 14.69 5.26
CA ASN A 78 17.51 15.96 5.93
C ASN A 78 17.71 15.85 7.45
N CYS A 79 18.45 14.84 7.89
CA CYS A 79 18.82 14.70 9.30
C CYS A 79 19.84 15.77 9.69
N LEU A 80 19.55 16.53 10.76
CA LEU A 80 20.47 17.51 11.35
C LEU A 80 21.67 16.81 12.02
N THR A 81 21.39 15.66 12.63
CA THR A 81 22.42 14.70 13.05
C THR A 81 23.10 14.11 11.82
N ASN A 82 24.43 13.94 11.89
CA ASN A 82 25.20 13.35 10.80
C ASN A 82 24.74 11.91 10.50
N GLN A 83 25.12 11.35 9.35
CA GLN A 83 24.69 10.00 8.92
C GLN A 83 25.15 8.83 9.82
N PHE A 84 25.86 9.13 10.91
CA PHE A 84 26.32 8.21 11.94
C PHE A 84 25.82 8.59 13.35
N ASP A 85 24.86 9.51 13.45
CA ASP A 85 24.24 9.95 14.70
C ASP A 85 22.70 10.04 14.59
N HIS A 86 22.12 9.31 13.62
CA HIS A 86 20.70 9.39 13.28
C HIS A 86 19.76 9.20 14.48
N ASN A 87 19.22 10.32 14.95
CA ASN A 87 18.06 10.40 15.84
C ASN A 87 16.82 10.70 14.98
N LEU A 88 15.82 9.80 14.99
CA LEU A 88 14.58 9.91 14.20
C LEU A 88 13.61 11.03 14.66
N LYS A 89 14.05 11.94 15.55
CA LYS A 89 13.39 13.22 15.83
C LYS A 89 13.97 14.38 15.00
N ASP A 90 15.22 14.25 14.55
CA ASP A 90 16.02 15.34 13.99
C ASP A 90 16.12 15.25 12.46
N CYS A 91 15.24 14.44 11.84
CA CYS A 91 15.14 14.20 10.41
C CYS A 91 13.76 14.59 9.89
N GLU A 92 13.69 15.05 8.64
CA GLU A 92 12.43 15.07 7.90
C GLU A 92 11.94 13.64 7.66
N GLN A 93 10.61 13.45 7.76
CA GLN A 93 9.97 12.15 7.65
C GLN A 93 8.61 12.28 6.95
N LYS A 94 8.30 11.35 6.04
CA LYS A 94 6.99 11.25 5.38
C LYS A 94 6.52 9.81 5.28
N HIS A 95 5.28 9.56 5.70
CA HIS A 95 4.60 8.28 5.51
C HIS A 95 4.52 7.93 4.02
N TRP A 96 4.91 6.70 3.68
CA TRP A 96 5.02 6.22 2.29
C TRP A 96 4.32 4.88 2.07
N CYS A 97 4.38 3.98 3.04
CA CYS A 97 3.73 2.67 3.01
C CYS A 97 3.39 2.15 4.42
N SER A 98 2.67 1.05 4.50
CA SER A 98 2.33 0.34 5.74
C SER A 98 2.96 -1.07 5.76
N GLY A 99 2.86 -1.76 6.89
CA GLY A 99 3.38 -3.14 7.03
C GLY A 99 2.84 -3.89 8.25
N ALA A 100 3.18 -5.18 8.33
CA ALA A 100 2.92 -6.07 9.46
C ALA A 100 4.24 -6.50 10.12
N LEU A 101 4.41 -6.37 11.43
CA LEU A 101 5.55 -6.94 12.15
C LEU A 101 5.37 -8.47 12.25
N VAL A 102 6.10 -9.28 11.47
CA VAL A 102 5.93 -10.75 11.41
C VAL A 102 6.98 -11.53 12.21
N HIS A 103 8.00 -10.84 12.68
CA HIS A 103 9.00 -11.26 13.65
C HIS A 103 9.51 -10.00 14.33
N GLU A 104 10.13 -10.07 15.51
CA GLU A 104 10.63 -8.86 16.20
C GLU A 104 11.62 -8.06 15.34
N GLU A 105 12.33 -8.73 14.42
CA GLU A 105 13.23 -8.11 13.44
C GLU A 105 12.66 -7.90 12.04
N PHE A 106 11.48 -8.44 11.69
CA PHE A 106 11.01 -8.44 10.30
C PHE A 106 9.61 -7.83 10.14
N VAL A 107 9.52 -6.85 9.25
CA VAL A 107 8.26 -6.29 8.75
C VAL A 107 7.95 -6.85 7.37
N LEU A 108 6.78 -7.45 7.22
CA LEU A 108 6.20 -7.80 5.93
C LEU A 108 5.51 -6.57 5.32
N THR A 109 5.76 -6.29 4.05
CA THR A 109 5.15 -5.19 3.30
C THR A 109 5.07 -5.50 1.81
N ALA A 110 4.45 -4.62 1.02
CA ALA A 110 4.44 -4.72 -0.42
C ALA A 110 5.84 -4.42 -0.99
N CYS A 111 6.28 -5.19 -1.97
CA CYS A 111 7.65 -5.05 -2.50
C CYS A 111 7.88 -3.72 -3.23
N HIS A 112 6.85 -3.16 -3.88
CA HIS A 112 6.95 -1.89 -4.58
C HIS A 112 7.23 -0.70 -3.65
N CYS A 113 6.89 -0.80 -2.35
CA CYS A 113 7.18 0.22 -1.33
C CYS A 113 8.66 0.57 -1.23
N ILE A 114 9.54 -0.40 -1.48
CA ILE A 114 11.00 -0.25 -1.41
C ILE A 114 11.62 -0.11 -2.80
N SER A 115 11.14 -0.92 -3.75
CA SER A 115 11.87 -1.20 -4.98
C SER A 115 11.80 -0.12 -6.06
N TYR A 116 10.99 0.95 -5.88
CA TYR A 116 11.00 2.11 -6.79
C TYR A 116 12.16 3.07 -6.51
N THR A 117 12.49 3.30 -5.23
CA THR A 117 13.36 4.43 -4.83
C THR A 117 14.82 4.04 -4.62
N VAL A 118 15.10 2.82 -4.15
CA VAL A 118 16.46 2.42 -3.74
C VAL A 118 17.27 1.72 -4.83
N PHE A 119 16.64 0.96 -5.74
CA PHE A 119 17.38 0.15 -6.72
C PHE A 119 17.76 0.86 -8.01
N TYR A 120 17.05 1.93 -8.36
CA TYR A 120 17.18 2.62 -9.64
C TYR A 120 17.76 4.04 -9.52
N SER A 121 18.14 4.43 -8.30
CA SER A 121 18.93 5.62 -7.99
C SER A 121 20.46 5.35 -7.97
N GLY A 122 20.89 4.11 -8.19
CA GLY A 122 22.29 3.72 -8.31
C GLY A 122 22.49 2.47 -9.19
N ASN A 123 23.70 2.29 -9.73
CA ASN A 123 24.01 1.27 -10.75
C ASN A 123 24.11 -0.17 -10.20
N TYR A 124 23.05 -0.69 -9.56
CA TYR A 124 23.00 -2.05 -9.02
C TYR A 124 22.15 -2.99 -9.88
N THR A 125 22.75 -3.63 -10.88
CA THR A 125 22.12 -4.74 -11.61
C THR A 125 22.14 -6.02 -10.77
N PRO A 126 20.98 -6.58 -10.36
CA PRO A 126 20.96 -7.81 -9.59
C PRO A 126 21.40 -8.98 -10.49
N LYS A 127 22.55 -9.59 -10.21
CA LYS A 127 22.87 -10.90 -10.82
C LYS A 127 21.93 -11.97 -10.28
N THR A 128 20.79 -12.13 -10.95
CA THR A 128 19.81 -13.20 -10.74
C THR A 128 20.40 -14.54 -11.17
N THR A 129 20.19 -15.57 -10.36
CA THR A 129 20.33 -16.96 -10.77
C THR A 129 19.13 -17.72 -10.23
N THR A 130 18.58 -18.62 -11.04
CA THR A 130 17.20 -19.13 -10.99
C THR A 130 16.85 -19.94 -9.72
N SER A 131 15.61 -20.01 -9.11
CA SER A 131 14.43 -19.07 -9.03
C SER A 131 13.05 -19.20 -8.21
N PHE A 132 12.15 -20.16 -7.77
CA PHE A 132 11.81 -21.61 -7.41
C PHE A 132 10.41 -22.05 -7.98
N PRO A 133 9.90 -23.31 -7.83
CA PRO A 133 8.47 -23.57 -7.83
C PRO A 133 7.93 -23.39 -6.38
N ASP A 134 7.82 -22.12 -5.97
CA ASP A 134 7.11 -21.72 -4.75
C ASP A 134 5.82 -20.93 -5.06
N ILE A 135 5.45 -20.91 -6.33
CA ILE A 135 4.06 -20.72 -6.75
C ILE A 135 3.28 -21.92 -6.17
N PRO A 136 2.26 -21.72 -5.32
CA PRO A 136 1.42 -22.81 -4.86
C PRO A 136 0.80 -23.56 -6.05
N ARG A 137 0.44 -24.84 -5.87
CA ARG A 137 -0.50 -25.46 -6.81
C ARG A 137 -1.76 -24.61 -6.81
N ASP A 138 -2.27 -24.28 -7.99
CA ASP A 138 -3.40 -23.38 -8.14
C ASP A 138 -4.57 -23.83 -7.24
N PRO A 139 -4.95 -23.04 -6.21
CA PRO A 139 -5.96 -23.46 -5.23
C PRO A 139 -7.36 -23.59 -5.86
N TRP A 140 -7.54 -23.07 -7.08
CA TRP A 140 -8.73 -23.19 -7.91
C TRP A 140 -8.75 -24.44 -8.78
N SER A 141 -7.59 -25.08 -9.00
CA SER A 141 -7.49 -26.29 -9.81
C SER A 141 -8.12 -27.49 -9.09
N SER A 142 -9.38 -27.80 -9.41
CA SER A 142 -10.17 -28.92 -8.85
C SER A 142 -9.51 -30.29 -8.98
N HIS A 143 -8.51 -30.43 -9.85
CA HIS A 143 -7.79 -31.67 -10.15
C HIS A 143 -6.28 -31.57 -9.93
N GLY A 144 -5.76 -30.47 -9.35
CA GLY A 144 -4.32 -30.27 -9.15
C GLY A 144 -3.48 -30.27 -10.43
N GLN A 145 -4.12 -30.05 -11.59
CA GLN A 145 -3.50 -30.05 -12.91
C GLN A 145 -2.43 -28.95 -13.01
N PRO A 146 -1.25 -29.22 -13.59
CA PRO A 146 -0.29 -28.17 -13.90
C PRO A 146 -0.90 -27.20 -14.92
N TYR A 147 -0.86 -25.91 -14.60
CA TYR A 147 -1.53 -24.85 -15.36
C TYR A 147 -1.07 -24.82 -16.83
N ARG A 148 -1.94 -25.27 -17.74
CA ARG A 148 -1.83 -24.95 -19.18
C ARG A 148 -2.20 -23.48 -19.36
N SER A 149 -1.19 -22.62 -19.35
CA SER A 149 -1.36 -21.21 -19.71
C SER A 149 -1.95 -21.09 -21.12
N TRP A 150 -3.01 -20.29 -21.23
CA TRP A 150 -3.40 -19.73 -22.52
C TRP A 150 -2.34 -18.70 -22.94
N SER A 151 -1.41 -19.15 -23.77
CA SER A 151 -0.52 -18.33 -24.60
C SER A 151 0.41 -17.30 -23.93
N TYR A 152 0.62 -17.30 -22.61
CA TYR A 152 1.75 -16.59 -21.97
C TYR A 152 2.93 -17.54 -21.72
N PRO A 153 3.99 -17.54 -22.56
CA PRO A 153 5.09 -18.54 -22.50
C PRO A 153 6.09 -18.33 -21.34
N PHE A 154 5.79 -17.42 -20.40
CA PHE A 154 6.72 -16.94 -19.38
C PHE A 154 6.63 -17.67 -18.03
N HIS A 155 5.62 -18.50 -17.78
CA HIS A 155 5.52 -19.35 -16.59
C HIS A 155 6.40 -20.61 -16.68
N ARG A 156 7.71 -20.44 -16.97
CA ARG A 156 8.70 -21.51 -16.80
C ARG A 156 8.96 -21.78 -15.31
N GLN A 157 9.30 -23.03 -15.00
CA GLN A 157 9.74 -23.46 -13.67
C GLN A 157 11.19 -23.04 -13.37
N TYR A 158 11.60 -23.16 -12.11
CA TYR A 158 12.54 -22.26 -11.43
C TYR A 158 13.12 -22.94 -10.16
N GLU A 159 14.21 -22.46 -9.52
CA GLU A 159 14.88 -23.13 -8.35
C GLU A 159 15.44 -22.21 -7.19
N ILE A 160 14.66 -21.67 -6.22
CA ILE A 160 15.22 -20.78 -5.15
C ILE A 160 16.24 -21.54 -4.34
N SER A 161 17.29 -20.83 -3.97
CA SER A 161 18.07 -21.19 -2.82
C SER A 161 18.15 -20.03 -1.84
N LEU A 162 18.13 -20.33 -0.53
CA LEU A 162 18.56 -19.43 0.53
C LEU A 162 19.95 -18.81 0.22
N THR A 163 20.82 -19.56 -0.46
CA THR A 163 22.15 -19.09 -0.90
C THR A 163 22.12 -17.97 -1.95
N LYS A 164 20.95 -17.67 -2.54
CA LYS A 164 20.76 -16.67 -3.62
C LYS A 164 19.92 -15.48 -3.20
N VAL A 165 19.29 -15.50 -2.02
CA VAL A 165 18.55 -14.33 -1.50
C VAL A 165 19.56 -13.30 -1.01
N LYS A 166 20.01 -12.43 -1.91
CA LYS A 166 20.80 -11.26 -1.57
C LYS A 166 19.91 -10.31 -0.75
N GLY A 167 20.22 -10.16 0.53
CA GLY A 167 19.72 -9.03 1.31
C GLY A 167 20.21 -7.76 0.64
N TYR A 168 19.27 -6.97 0.11
CA TYR A 168 19.60 -5.76 -0.61
C TYR A 168 19.97 -4.67 0.38
N HIS A 169 21.16 -4.11 0.20
CA HIS A 169 21.80 -3.20 1.14
C HIS A 169 22.59 -2.11 0.39
N PRO A 170 22.58 -0.85 0.86
CA PRO A 170 21.79 -0.33 1.98
C PRO A 170 20.38 0.11 1.54
N LEU A 171 19.43 0.02 2.48
CA LEU A 171 18.39 1.05 2.57
C LEU A 171 19.09 2.24 3.25
N TYR A 172 19.51 3.26 2.50
CA TYR A 172 20.48 4.33 2.86
C TYR A 172 20.08 5.23 4.05
N ASN A 173 19.81 4.65 5.23
CA ASN A 173 19.14 5.25 6.40
C ASN A 173 17.77 5.90 6.09
N SER A 174 17.34 5.85 4.83
CA SER A 174 16.26 6.58 4.21
C SER A 174 14.87 5.97 4.41
N MET A 175 14.81 4.83 5.12
CA MET A 175 13.56 4.26 5.61
C MET A 175 13.63 4.00 7.11
N ALA A 176 12.58 4.45 7.80
CA ALA A 176 12.32 4.11 9.18
C ALA A 176 10.92 3.52 9.36
N ILE A 177 10.80 2.70 10.38
CA ILE A 177 9.67 1.86 10.72
C ILE A 177 9.13 2.33 12.07
N PHE A 178 7.86 2.73 12.13
CA PHE A 178 7.24 3.27 13.34
C PHE A 178 6.08 2.37 13.78
N ALA A 179 6.00 2.11 15.09
CA ALA A 179 5.01 1.25 15.73
C ALA A 179 4.62 1.75 17.13
N GLY A 180 3.56 1.18 17.71
CA GLY A 180 3.23 1.33 19.13
C GLY A 180 2.01 2.19 19.48
N SER A 181 1.42 2.92 18.53
CA SER A 181 0.09 3.55 18.69
C SER A 181 -0.65 3.60 17.34
N ALA A 182 -1.96 3.82 17.40
CA ALA A 182 -2.77 4.16 16.24
C ALA A 182 -2.54 5.62 15.78
N ASN A 183 -2.16 6.51 16.70
CA ASN A 183 -1.79 7.89 16.42
C ASN A 183 -0.29 7.97 16.02
N THR A 184 0.02 8.63 14.90
CA THR A 184 1.39 8.68 14.35
C THR A 184 2.39 9.39 15.26
N SER A 185 1.92 10.35 16.06
CA SER A 185 2.76 11.13 16.98
C SER A 185 3.13 10.36 18.26
N GLU A 186 2.24 9.47 18.70
CA GLU A 186 2.38 8.61 19.88
C GLU A 186 3.19 7.33 19.63
N MET A 187 3.70 7.09 18.41
CA MET A 187 4.42 5.86 18.07
C MET A 187 5.72 5.72 18.88
N THR A 188 5.65 4.88 19.91
CA THR A 188 6.66 4.68 20.96
C THR A 188 7.90 3.93 20.49
N GLN A 189 7.80 3.11 19.43
CA GLN A 189 8.94 2.38 18.90
C GLN A 189 9.22 2.78 17.45
N ARG A 190 10.46 3.20 17.23
CA ARG A 190 11.00 3.63 15.93
C ARG A 190 12.25 2.80 15.65
N ARG A 191 12.46 2.38 14.39
CA ARG A 191 13.64 1.62 13.95
C ARG A 191 14.06 2.08 12.56
N HIS A 192 15.36 2.12 12.27
CA HIS A 192 15.81 2.13 10.88
C HIS A 192 15.66 0.75 10.25
N ALA A 193 15.48 0.74 8.94
CA ALA A 193 15.52 -0.47 8.13
C ALA A 193 16.98 -0.85 7.81
N ALA A 194 17.34 -2.12 8.04
CA ALA A 194 18.68 -2.67 7.85
C ALA A 194 18.90 -3.14 6.41
N ALA A 195 18.02 -4.02 5.93
CA ALA A 195 18.12 -4.69 4.64
C ALA A 195 16.73 -5.02 4.14
N PHE A 196 16.59 -5.08 2.81
CA PHE A 196 15.35 -5.52 2.17
C PHE A 196 15.52 -6.88 1.50
N TYR A 197 14.54 -7.74 1.71
CA TYR A 197 14.41 -9.04 1.09
C TYR A 197 13.10 -9.03 0.29
N PRO A 198 13.12 -8.80 -1.04
CA PRO A 198 11.97 -8.99 -1.90
C PRO A 198 11.74 -10.47 -2.19
N HIS A 199 10.51 -10.83 -2.51
CA HIS A 199 10.23 -12.09 -3.21
C HIS A 199 10.90 -12.09 -4.59
N SER A 200 11.47 -13.22 -5.02
CA SER A 200 12.28 -13.32 -6.25
C SER A 200 11.54 -12.84 -7.50
N LEU A 201 10.24 -13.15 -7.58
CA LEU A 201 9.38 -12.74 -8.71
C LEU A 201 9.09 -11.23 -8.72
N CYS A 202 9.13 -10.53 -7.57
CA CYS A 202 9.07 -9.07 -7.57
C CYS A 202 10.32 -8.46 -8.21
N SER A 203 11.53 -8.91 -7.83
CA SER A 203 12.77 -8.43 -8.46
C SER A 203 12.77 -8.66 -9.97
N LYS A 204 12.31 -9.83 -10.42
CA LYS A 204 12.20 -10.13 -11.86
C LYS A 204 11.21 -9.19 -12.57
N ARG A 205 10.03 -8.95 -12.00
CA ARG A 205 9.06 -7.96 -12.52
C ARG A 205 9.69 -6.57 -12.65
N ARG A 206 10.57 -6.18 -11.73
CA ARG A 206 11.29 -4.90 -11.80
C ARG A 206 12.28 -4.87 -12.96
N GLU A 207 13.13 -5.88 -13.10
CA GLU A 207 14.06 -6.00 -14.22
C GLU A 207 13.31 -5.90 -15.57
N GLU A 208 12.16 -6.55 -15.69
CA GLU A 208 11.29 -6.50 -16.87
C GLU A 208 10.62 -5.11 -17.05
N MET A 209 10.17 -4.46 -15.97
CA MET A 209 9.58 -3.11 -16.02
C MET A 209 10.51 -2.00 -16.54
N TYR A 210 11.82 -2.14 -16.35
CA TYR A 210 12.81 -1.16 -16.80
C TYR A 210 13.47 -1.54 -18.13
N MET A 211 13.13 -2.68 -18.73
CA MET A 211 13.68 -3.17 -20.01
C MET A 211 12.64 -3.35 -21.13
N GLY A 212 11.35 -3.45 -20.80
CA GLY A 212 10.25 -3.56 -21.77
C GLY A 212 9.61 -2.22 -22.14
N ASP A 213 8.66 -2.25 -23.09
CA ASP A 213 7.83 -1.10 -23.42
C ASP A 213 6.89 -0.76 -22.23
N PRO A 214 6.88 0.49 -21.72
CA PRO A 214 5.97 0.94 -20.66
C PRO A 214 4.48 0.67 -20.90
N GLN A 215 4.05 0.49 -22.15
CA GLN A 215 2.65 0.24 -22.53
C GLN A 215 2.25 -1.24 -22.51
N GLU A 216 3.18 -2.18 -22.74
CA GLU A 216 2.88 -3.62 -22.72
C GLU A 216 2.87 -4.23 -21.31
N ILE A 217 3.45 -3.54 -20.33
CA ILE A 217 3.54 -4.05 -18.95
C ILE A 217 2.20 -3.86 -18.23
N ILE A 218 1.26 -4.76 -18.52
CA ILE A 218 0.07 -5.00 -17.71
C ILE A 218 0.53 -5.49 -16.33
N TYR A 219 0.61 -4.56 -15.37
CA TYR A 219 1.21 -4.71 -14.04
C TYR A 219 0.91 -6.08 -13.39
N PRO A 220 1.88 -7.02 -13.35
CA PRO A 220 1.71 -8.26 -12.61
C PRO A 220 1.78 -7.95 -11.12
N ILE A 221 0.60 -7.81 -10.52
CA ILE A 221 0.39 -7.54 -9.08
C ILE A 221 0.71 -8.77 -8.22
N GLU A 222 0.86 -9.95 -8.85
CA GLU A 222 1.34 -11.17 -8.22
C GLU A 222 2.74 -11.00 -7.59
N TYR A 223 2.94 -11.60 -6.42
CA TYR A 223 4.23 -11.68 -5.70
C TYR A 223 4.87 -10.35 -5.30
N ASP A 224 4.08 -9.28 -5.22
CA ASP A 224 4.51 -7.96 -4.74
C ASP A 224 4.67 -7.92 -3.22
N VAL A 225 5.57 -8.75 -2.69
CA VAL A 225 5.79 -8.94 -1.25
C VAL A 225 7.27 -8.94 -0.91
N GLY A 226 7.62 -8.41 0.26
CA GLY A 226 8.96 -8.48 0.81
C GLY A 226 9.02 -8.31 2.32
N LEU A 227 10.15 -8.69 2.89
CA LEU A 227 10.49 -8.52 4.29
C LEU A 227 11.55 -7.41 4.41
N ILE A 228 11.28 -6.43 5.28
CA ILE A 228 12.28 -5.47 5.73
C ILE A 228 12.83 -5.97 7.07
N LYS A 229 14.16 -6.11 7.17
CA LYS A 229 14.84 -6.35 8.45
C LYS A 229 15.07 -5.03 9.17
N THR A 230 14.85 -4.98 10.47
CA THR A 230 15.14 -3.82 11.33
C THR A 230 16.59 -3.82 11.83
N CYS A 231 17.20 -2.65 12.07
CA CYS A 231 18.54 -2.60 12.67
C CYS A 231 18.60 -3.09 14.13
N TYR A 232 17.49 -3.00 14.86
CA TYR A 232 17.31 -3.59 16.20
C TYR A 232 15.90 -4.19 16.31
N PRO A 233 15.70 -5.31 17.03
CA PRO A 233 14.37 -5.86 17.28
C PRO A 233 13.38 -4.85 17.88
N PHE A 234 12.11 -4.99 17.56
CA PHE A 234 11.01 -4.37 18.33
C PHE A 234 10.84 -5.10 19.66
N LYS A 235 10.76 -4.37 20.78
CA LYS A 235 10.42 -4.97 22.08
C LYS A 235 8.94 -5.34 22.04
N THR A 236 8.59 -6.62 22.08
CA THR A 236 7.19 -7.05 22.08
C THR A 236 6.52 -6.85 23.44
N GLY A 237 5.20 -6.66 23.45
CA GLY A 237 4.43 -6.31 24.63
C GLY A 237 3.00 -5.85 24.29
N SER A 238 2.38 -5.09 25.18
CA SER A 238 1.01 -4.59 25.00
C SER A 238 0.87 -3.60 23.83
N ALA A 239 1.85 -2.72 23.62
CA ALA A 239 1.81 -1.69 22.58
C ALA A 239 2.27 -2.20 21.19
N VAL A 240 3.18 -3.18 21.15
CA VAL A 240 3.75 -3.74 19.91
C VAL A 240 3.72 -5.26 19.98
N THR A 241 3.06 -5.91 19.01
CA THR A 241 2.95 -7.38 18.94
C THR A 241 3.44 -7.92 17.60
N VAL A 242 3.70 -9.22 17.53
CA VAL A 242 3.89 -9.92 16.25
C VAL A 242 2.52 -10.26 15.63
N ALA A 243 2.44 -10.11 14.31
CA ALA A 243 1.24 -10.31 13.52
C ALA A 243 0.67 -11.74 13.71
N PRO A 244 -0.64 -11.88 13.95
CA PRO A 244 -1.27 -13.16 14.19
C PRO A 244 -1.50 -13.91 12.87
N ILE A 245 -0.41 -14.37 12.26
CA ILE A 245 -0.41 -15.21 11.06
C ILE A 245 -0.69 -16.67 11.48
N HIS A 246 -1.42 -17.44 10.66
CA HIS A 246 -1.62 -18.86 10.91
C HIS A 246 -0.33 -19.66 10.59
N PRO A 247 -0.09 -20.81 11.26
CA PRO A 247 1.05 -21.68 10.92
C PRO A 247 1.09 -21.98 9.42
N THR A 248 2.28 -21.93 8.81
CA THR A 248 2.42 -21.80 7.35
C THR A 248 1.86 -22.96 6.53
N TYR A 249 1.66 -24.13 7.14
CA TYR A 249 0.96 -25.28 6.55
C TYR A 249 -0.57 -25.11 6.46
N ASN A 250 -1.16 -24.19 7.23
CA ASN A 250 -2.59 -23.88 7.16
C ASN A 250 -2.93 -22.74 6.18
N LEU A 251 -1.97 -21.89 5.79
CA LEU A 251 -2.26 -20.65 5.05
C LEU A 251 -3.03 -20.89 3.73
N GLU A 252 -2.73 -21.97 2.99
CA GLU A 252 -3.48 -22.36 1.79
C GLU A 252 -4.95 -22.71 2.10
N ARG A 253 -5.19 -23.44 3.21
CA ARG A 253 -6.52 -23.81 3.69
C ARG A 253 -7.29 -22.58 4.18
N ASP A 254 -6.66 -21.74 4.99
CA ASP A 254 -7.31 -20.60 5.64
C ASP A 254 -7.67 -19.52 4.61
N LEU A 255 -6.81 -19.32 3.61
CA LEU A 255 -7.12 -18.54 2.40
C LEU A 255 -8.31 -19.13 1.64
N LYS A 256 -8.30 -20.44 1.35
CA LYS A 256 -9.41 -21.11 0.65
C LYS A 256 -10.74 -20.93 1.39
N ILE A 257 -10.75 -21.09 2.72
CA ILE A 257 -11.91 -20.83 3.57
C ILE A 257 -12.36 -19.36 3.47
N ALA A 258 -11.43 -18.40 3.56
CA ALA A 258 -11.75 -16.98 3.47
C ALA A 258 -12.39 -16.58 2.13
N LEU A 259 -11.88 -17.13 1.02
CA LEU A 259 -12.41 -16.90 -0.32
C LEU A 259 -13.78 -17.60 -0.52
N THR A 260 -13.89 -18.90 -0.18
CA THR A 260 -15.13 -19.67 -0.33
C THR A 260 -16.28 -19.09 0.50
N GLN A 261 -15.98 -18.53 1.68
CA GLN A 261 -16.97 -17.89 2.55
C GLN A 261 -17.15 -16.38 2.29
N LYS A 262 -16.45 -15.81 1.29
CA LYS A 262 -16.45 -14.35 0.96
C LYS A 262 -16.31 -13.45 2.19
N LYS A 263 -15.34 -13.79 3.05
CA LYS A 263 -15.23 -13.21 4.41
C LYS A 263 -15.13 -11.69 4.37
N VAL A 264 -15.74 -11.08 5.39
CA VAL A 264 -15.54 -9.67 5.72
C VAL A 264 -14.21 -9.55 6.44
N CYS A 265 -13.30 -8.74 5.88
CA CYS A 265 -11.95 -8.58 6.40
C CYS A 265 -11.64 -7.10 6.63
N LEU A 266 -10.88 -6.84 7.68
CA LEU A 266 -10.42 -5.52 8.09
C LEU A 266 -9.24 -5.10 7.22
N TYR A 267 -9.32 -3.87 6.72
CA TYR A 267 -8.23 -3.13 6.09
C TYR A 267 -7.99 -1.92 6.99
N SER A 268 -6.73 -1.60 7.32
CA SER A 268 -6.42 -0.40 8.12
C SER A 268 -5.05 0.16 7.80
N GLY A 269 -4.95 1.47 7.62
CA GLY A 269 -3.70 2.11 7.25
C GLY A 269 -3.68 3.61 7.52
N TRP A 270 -2.54 4.22 7.20
CA TRP A 270 -2.29 5.66 7.31
C TRP A 270 -2.10 6.30 5.93
N GLY A 271 -2.57 5.66 4.86
CA GLY A 271 -2.64 6.25 3.54
C GLY A 271 -3.63 7.40 3.45
N GLU A 272 -3.63 8.05 2.28
CA GLU A 272 -4.36 9.29 2.06
C GLU A 272 -5.87 9.18 2.34
N LYS A 273 -6.42 10.24 2.93
CA LYS A 273 -7.85 10.49 2.99
C LYS A 273 -8.18 11.70 2.14
N LEU A 274 -9.42 11.79 1.62
CA LEU A 274 -9.90 13.09 1.16
C LEU A 274 -10.29 13.92 2.39
N ASP A 275 -10.43 15.23 2.24
CA ASP A 275 -10.91 16.10 3.32
C ASP A 275 -12.45 16.04 3.48
N THR A 276 -12.97 16.60 4.57
CA THR A 276 -14.41 16.54 4.85
C THR A 276 -15.18 17.38 3.83
N GLY A 277 -16.09 16.76 3.08
CA GLY A 277 -16.81 17.38 1.96
C GLY A 277 -16.30 16.97 0.58
N GLU A 278 -15.05 16.52 0.48
CA GLU A 278 -14.36 16.39 -0.80
C GLU A 278 -14.91 15.30 -1.73
N LYS A 279 -15.01 15.67 -3.01
CA LYS A 279 -15.32 14.76 -4.12
C LYS A 279 -14.04 14.06 -4.59
N LEU A 280 -14.15 13.03 -5.43
CA LEU A 280 -12.99 12.34 -5.99
C LEU A 280 -12.17 13.30 -6.87
N GLY A 281 -10.85 13.33 -6.69
CA GLY A 281 -9.98 14.36 -7.26
C GLY A 281 -9.83 15.61 -6.37
N GLY A 282 -10.67 15.74 -5.34
CA GLY A 282 -10.57 16.75 -4.29
C GLY A 282 -9.35 16.58 -3.38
N LYS A 283 -9.17 17.54 -2.46
CA LYS A 283 -7.96 17.64 -1.63
C LYS A 283 -7.72 16.38 -0.81
N ARG A 284 -6.47 15.91 -0.82
CA ARG A 284 -5.98 14.77 -0.05
C ARG A 284 -5.11 15.22 1.12
N THR A 285 -5.18 14.48 2.22
CA THR A 285 -4.32 14.66 3.40
C THR A 285 -3.96 13.29 4.00
N LEU A 286 -2.84 13.21 4.72
CA LEU A 286 -2.50 12.03 5.51
C LEU A 286 -3.23 12.09 6.86
N PRO A 287 -3.76 10.98 7.39
CA PRO A 287 -4.43 10.93 8.68
C PRO A 287 -3.44 10.72 9.84
N ASP A 288 -3.57 11.54 10.90
CA ASP A 288 -2.79 11.36 12.13
C ASP A 288 -3.13 10.06 12.89
N ILE A 289 -4.30 9.48 12.64
CA ILE A 289 -4.83 8.28 13.32
C ILE A 289 -5.04 7.18 12.28
N LEU A 290 -4.70 5.94 12.61
CA LEU A 290 -4.96 4.74 11.81
C LEU A 290 -6.43 4.71 11.37
N GLN A 291 -6.70 4.80 10.07
CA GLN A 291 -8.07 4.67 9.53
C GLN A 291 -8.37 3.19 9.27
N HIS A 292 -9.64 2.78 9.35
CA HIS A 292 -10.05 1.40 9.08
C HIS A 292 -11.33 1.27 8.26
N GLU A 293 -11.39 0.26 7.40
CA GLU A 293 -12.60 -0.18 6.69
C GLU A 293 -12.78 -1.71 6.75
N TRP A 294 -13.96 -2.17 6.34
CA TRP A 294 -14.29 -3.60 6.22
C TRP A 294 -14.75 -3.91 4.80
N ARG A 295 -14.15 -4.91 4.16
CA ARG A 295 -14.44 -5.30 2.76
C ARG A 295 -14.76 -6.79 2.67
N HIS A 296 -15.61 -7.19 1.73
CA HIS A 296 -15.79 -8.60 1.38
C HIS A 296 -14.71 -9.04 0.40
N ILE A 297 -14.04 -10.15 0.70
CA ILE A 297 -13.17 -10.82 -0.28
C ILE A 297 -14.01 -11.35 -1.45
N ASP A 298 -13.56 -11.05 -2.67
CA ASP A 298 -14.08 -11.56 -3.94
C ASP A 298 -12.94 -12.27 -4.69
N CYS A 299 -13.24 -13.47 -5.18
CA CYS A 299 -12.31 -14.35 -5.88
C CYS A 299 -12.69 -14.59 -7.35
N SER A 300 -13.67 -13.85 -7.87
CA SER A 300 -14.02 -13.89 -9.29
C SER A 300 -12.82 -13.49 -10.15
N SER A 301 -12.66 -14.14 -11.30
CA SER A 301 -11.60 -13.84 -12.27
C SER A 301 -11.67 -12.42 -12.83
N GLU A 302 -12.86 -11.82 -12.84
CA GLU A 302 -13.07 -10.39 -13.09
C GLU A 302 -12.39 -9.51 -12.04
N CYS A 303 -12.51 -9.85 -10.75
CA CYS A 303 -11.89 -9.09 -9.66
C CYS A 303 -10.37 -9.31 -9.61
N THR A 304 -9.90 -10.55 -9.72
CA THR A 304 -8.46 -10.86 -9.66
C THR A 304 -7.74 -10.61 -10.99
N PHE A 305 -8.44 -10.18 -12.05
CA PHE A 305 -7.92 -10.09 -13.42
C PHE A 305 -7.30 -11.40 -13.93
N GLY A 306 -7.83 -12.54 -13.47
CA GLY A 306 -7.31 -13.88 -13.75
C GLY A 306 -6.01 -14.25 -13.01
N LEU A 307 -5.47 -13.34 -12.18
CA LEU A 307 -4.26 -13.58 -11.40
C LEU A 307 -4.52 -14.60 -10.27
N ARG A 308 -3.52 -15.44 -9.99
CA ARG A 308 -3.60 -16.56 -9.04
C ARG A 308 -3.16 -16.16 -7.64
N CYS A 309 -2.09 -15.37 -7.54
CA CYS A 309 -1.57 -14.87 -6.26
C CYS A 309 -2.06 -13.45 -5.96
N VAL A 310 -3.38 -13.26 -6.06
CA VAL A 310 -4.11 -12.04 -5.74
C VAL A 310 -5.42 -12.41 -5.04
N ILE A 311 -5.61 -11.88 -3.83
CA ILE A 311 -6.93 -11.68 -3.22
C ILE A 311 -7.49 -10.39 -3.81
N CYS A 312 -8.76 -10.38 -4.17
CA CYS A 312 -9.46 -9.14 -4.51
C CYS A 312 -10.57 -8.86 -3.48
N SER A 313 -10.98 -7.60 -3.33
CA SER A 313 -12.15 -7.26 -2.52
C SER A 313 -12.93 -6.08 -3.10
N LYS A 314 -14.19 -6.33 -3.47
CA LYS A 314 -15.09 -5.30 -4.00
C LYS A 314 -15.81 -4.57 -2.86
N HIS A 315 -15.97 -3.25 -3.00
CA HIS A 315 -16.95 -2.49 -2.25
C HIS A 315 -17.95 -1.86 -3.21
N HIS A 316 -19.23 -2.20 -3.05
CA HIS A 316 -20.36 -1.50 -3.64
C HIS A 316 -21.09 -0.77 -2.52
N GLY A 317 -21.14 0.55 -2.59
CA GLY A 317 -21.78 1.36 -1.53
C GLY A 317 -21.89 2.81 -1.95
N GLN A 318 -22.86 3.54 -1.39
CA GLN A 318 -23.03 4.98 -1.65
C GLN A 318 -21.74 5.80 -1.36
N THR A 319 -20.93 5.27 -0.45
CA THR A 319 -19.57 5.69 -0.13
C THR A 319 -18.57 4.78 -0.86
N VAL A 320 -18.01 5.23 -1.98
CA VAL A 320 -16.78 4.69 -2.58
C VAL A 320 -15.71 4.58 -1.47
N THR A 321 -15.18 3.41 -1.14
CA THR A 321 -14.11 3.22 -0.14
C THR A 321 -13.00 2.35 -0.71
N TYR A 322 -11.72 2.67 -0.53
CA TYR A 322 -10.60 1.76 -0.83
C TYR A 322 -9.28 2.26 -0.23
N PRO A 323 -8.31 1.36 0.01
CA PRO A 323 -6.95 1.76 0.40
C PRO A 323 -6.24 2.43 -0.78
N THR A 324 -5.44 3.44 -0.50
CA THR A 324 -4.88 4.36 -1.50
C THR A 324 -3.37 4.58 -1.27
N PHE A 325 -2.80 5.63 -1.86
CA PHE A 325 -1.40 5.98 -1.67
C PHE A 325 -1.03 6.08 -0.17
N GLY A 326 0.00 5.34 0.26
CA GLY A 326 0.38 5.18 1.68
C GLY A 326 -0.20 3.95 2.39
N ASP A 327 -1.23 3.31 1.85
CA ASP A 327 -1.80 2.07 2.40
C ASP A 327 -1.12 0.80 1.86
N SER A 328 -0.36 0.92 0.77
CA SER A 328 0.48 -0.14 0.20
C SER A 328 1.26 -0.90 1.28
N GLY A 329 1.12 -2.23 1.29
CA GLY A 329 1.72 -3.12 2.28
C GLY A 329 0.92 -3.29 3.59
N LEU A 330 -0.23 -2.64 3.78
CA LEU A 330 -1.03 -2.82 4.99
C LEU A 330 -1.48 -4.29 5.19
N PRO A 331 -1.65 -4.77 6.43
CA PRO A 331 -2.17 -6.11 6.70
C PRO A 331 -3.67 -6.23 6.36
N VAL A 332 -4.04 -7.24 5.57
CA VAL A 332 -5.45 -7.62 5.34
C VAL A 332 -5.83 -8.71 6.33
N VAL A 333 -6.83 -8.45 7.18
CA VAL A 333 -7.09 -9.23 8.40
C VAL A 333 -8.50 -9.81 8.41
N CYS A 334 -8.62 -11.14 8.33
CA CYS A 334 -9.89 -11.87 8.46
C CYS A 334 -9.90 -12.65 9.78
N ASP A 335 -11.00 -12.67 10.52
CA ASP A 335 -11.13 -13.39 11.81
C ASP A 335 -10.02 -13.08 12.85
N GLY A 336 -9.45 -11.87 12.80
CA GLY A 336 -8.32 -11.47 13.65
C GLY A 336 -6.97 -12.08 13.24
N LYS A 337 -6.84 -12.54 11.99
CA LYS A 337 -5.66 -13.20 11.41
C LYS A 337 -5.26 -12.54 10.09
N VAL A 338 -3.96 -12.32 9.88
CA VAL A 338 -3.48 -11.73 8.61
C VAL A 338 -3.53 -12.79 7.51
N VAL A 339 -4.29 -12.55 6.45
CA VAL A 339 -4.43 -13.45 5.29
C VAL A 339 -3.68 -12.96 4.04
N GLY A 340 -3.39 -11.66 3.99
CA GLY A 340 -2.66 -11.03 2.90
C GLY A 340 -2.10 -9.66 3.28
N ILE A 341 -1.47 -8.99 2.32
CA ILE A 341 -1.07 -7.58 2.42
C ILE A 341 -1.62 -6.79 1.23
N HIS A 342 -1.99 -5.53 1.43
CA HIS A 342 -2.46 -4.69 0.33
C HIS A 342 -1.36 -4.45 -0.70
N ASN A 343 -1.67 -4.56 -1.99
CA ASN A 343 -0.79 -4.09 -3.05
C ASN A 343 -1.32 -2.78 -3.66
N SER A 344 -2.49 -2.83 -4.29
CA SER A 344 -3.01 -1.69 -5.06
C SER A 344 -4.54 -1.69 -5.09
N GLY A 345 -5.17 -0.52 -5.02
CA GLY A 345 -6.62 -0.37 -5.15
C GLY A 345 -7.03 0.58 -6.28
N GLY A 346 -8.29 0.49 -6.69
CA GLY A 346 -8.87 1.34 -7.73
C GLY A 346 -10.38 1.46 -7.64
N ALA A 347 -10.95 2.32 -8.47
CA ALA A 347 -12.38 2.61 -8.47
C ALA A 347 -12.94 2.83 -9.88
N TYR A 348 -14.03 2.13 -10.19
CA TYR A 348 -14.82 2.27 -11.41
C TYR A 348 -16.04 3.14 -11.09
N TYR A 349 -15.87 4.45 -11.22
CA TYR A 349 -16.86 5.45 -10.77
C TYR A 349 -18.22 5.32 -11.46
N THR A 350 -18.24 4.98 -12.74
CA THR A 350 -19.47 4.70 -13.53
C THR A 350 -20.26 3.50 -13.04
N LEU A 351 -19.62 2.57 -12.31
CA LEU A 351 -20.23 1.37 -11.73
C LEU A 351 -20.44 1.50 -10.21
N ASN A 352 -20.08 2.65 -9.63
CA ASN A 352 -20.00 2.89 -8.18
C ASN A 352 -19.33 1.72 -7.42
N LEU A 353 -18.24 1.22 -7.98
CA LEU A 353 -17.48 0.05 -7.55
C LEU A 353 -16.06 0.47 -7.18
N THR A 354 -15.54 -0.06 -6.08
CA THR A 354 -14.09 -0.07 -5.81
C THR A 354 -13.58 -1.48 -5.68
N TYR A 355 -12.29 -1.66 -5.95
CA TYR A 355 -11.59 -2.91 -5.76
C TYR A 355 -10.27 -2.67 -5.01
N SER A 356 -9.91 -3.63 -4.16
CA SER A 356 -8.57 -3.80 -3.61
C SER A 356 -7.95 -5.04 -4.24
N LEU A 357 -6.65 -5.00 -4.55
CA LEU A 357 -5.85 -6.15 -4.97
C LEU A 357 -4.73 -6.34 -3.95
N ASP A 358 -4.73 -7.51 -3.31
CA ASP A 358 -3.94 -7.79 -2.12
C ASP A 358 -3.19 -9.11 -2.32
N PHE A 359 -1.93 -9.19 -1.90
CA PHE A 359 -1.14 -10.40 -2.05
C PHE A 359 -1.46 -11.42 -0.92
N PRO A 360 -1.91 -12.65 -1.22
CA PRO A 360 -2.21 -13.67 -0.21
C PRO A 360 -0.95 -14.27 0.43
N LEU A 361 -0.91 -14.36 1.76
CA LEU A 361 0.23 -14.93 2.49
C LEU A 361 0.50 -16.41 2.16
N ALA A 362 -0.51 -17.14 1.68
CA ALA A 362 -0.34 -18.51 1.18
C ALA A 362 0.67 -18.60 0.02
N CYS A 363 0.70 -17.58 -0.87
CA CYS A 363 1.67 -17.52 -1.98
C CYS A 363 3.09 -17.14 -1.54
N ALA A 364 3.34 -16.90 -0.24
CA ALA A 364 4.66 -16.68 0.33
C ALA A 364 4.91 -17.56 1.56
N ARG A 365 4.23 -18.72 1.67
CA ARG A 365 4.23 -19.50 2.93
C ARG A 365 5.60 -20.06 3.36
N LYS A 366 6.55 -20.32 2.45
CA LYS A 366 7.93 -20.64 2.85
C LYS A 366 8.71 -19.38 3.29
N TYR A 367 8.43 -18.24 2.66
CA TYR A 367 8.98 -16.93 3.02
C TYR A 367 8.59 -16.47 4.44
N LEU A 368 7.46 -16.97 4.94
CA LEU A 368 6.95 -16.75 6.29
C LEU A 368 7.21 -17.93 7.24
N ALA A 369 7.99 -18.95 6.83
CA ALA A 369 8.29 -20.08 7.68
C ALA A 369 9.20 -19.65 8.85
N PRO A 370 8.94 -20.09 10.10
CA PRO A 370 9.79 -19.73 11.24
C PRO A 370 11.26 -20.11 11.06
N SER A 371 11.55 -21.22 10.37
CA SER A 371 12.92 -21.60 9.99
C SER A 371 13.57 -20.62 9.03
N PHE A 372 12.86 -20.21 7.98
CA PHE A 372 13.34 -19.22 7.00
C PHE A 372 13.61 -17.86 7.66
N LEU A 373 12.69 -17.38 8.49
CA LEU A 373 12.88 -16.14 9.26
C LEU A 373 14.08 -16.25 10.22
N ALA A 374 14.23 -17.37 10.94
CA ALA A 374 15.37 -17.62 11.80
C ALA A 374 16.71 -17.70 11.02
N ASP A 375 16.71 -18.19 9.79
CA ASP A 375 17.89 -18.16 8.91
C ASP A 375 18.22 -16.73 8.43
N LEU A 376 17.21 -15.91 8.13
CA LEU A 376 17.41 -14.48 7.83
C LEU A 376 17.91 -13.67 9.05
N VAL A 377 17.56 -14.05 10.29
CA VAL A 377 18.19 -13.47 11.51
C VAL A 377 19.70 -13.76 11.52
N LYS A 378 20.09 -15.01 11.26
CA LYS A 378 21.51 -15.46 11.27
C LYS A 378 22.37 -14.78 10.21
N LEU A 379 21.77 -14.29 9.12
CA LEU A 379 22.49 -13.50 8.13
C LEU A 379 23.10 -12.26 8.78
N LYS A 380 24.43 -12.23 8.85
CA LYS A 380 25.19 -11.05 9.28
C LYS A 380 25.15 -10.02 8.17
N ASP A 381 24.30 -9.01 8.34
CA ASP A 381 24.32 -7.82 7.51
C ASP A 381 25.67 -7.13 7.78
N LYS A 382 26.62 -7.27 6.84
CA LYS A 382 28.05 -6.94 7.07
C LYS A 382 28.33 -5.44 7.11
N ILE A 383 27.31 -4.63 6.88
CA ILE A 383 27.37 -3.17 6.85
C ILE A 383 26.18 -2.71 7.69
N PHE A 384 26.45 -1.81 8.62
CA PHE A 384 25.44 -1.05 9.36
C PHE A 384 26.00 0.35 9.55
N HIS A 385 25.20 1.37 9.25
CA HIS A 385 25.47 2.71 9.74
C HIS A 385 24.85 2.90 11.12
N TYR A 386 25.28 3.95 11.82
CA TYR A 386 25.09 4.09 13.25
C TYR A 386 23.69 4.63 13.56
N ILE A 387 23.21 4.42 14.78
CA ILE A 387 21.89 4.89 15.25
C ILE A 387 22.06 5.43 16.68
N ASP A 388 21.48 6.58 16.98
CA ASP A 388 21.62 7.30 18.25
C ASP A 388 23.09 7.42 18.70
N GLY A 389 23.94 7.99 17.83
CA GLY A 389 25.37 8.21 18.02
C GLY A 389 26.27 6.97 18.11
N LYS A 390 25.71 5.76 18.02
CA LYS A 390 26.40 4.53 18.44
C LYS A 390 26.58 3.55 17.28
N PRO A 391 27.82 3.07 17.02
CA PRO A 391 28.08 2.13 15.93
C PRO A 391 27.40 0.78 16.20
N VAL A 392 26.52 0.37 15.28
CA VAL A 392 25.79 -0.90 15.36
C VAL A 392 26.68 -2.04 14.84
N THR A 393 27.81 -2.27 15.51
CA THR A 393 28.62 -3.47 15.24
C THR A 393 27.86 -4.72 15.71
N TYR A 394 28.11 -5.86 15.09
CA TYR A 394 27.55 -7.15 15.52
C TYR A 394 27.83 -7.48 17.00
N LYS A 395 28.98 -7.00 17.54
CA LYS A 395 29.29 -7.10 18.98
C LYS A 395 28.42 -6.16 19.84
N ASN A 396 28.19 -4.92 19.39
CA ASN A 396 27.42 -3.92 20.12
C ASN A 396 25.92 -4.21 20.13
N ARG A 397 25.40 -4.95 19.14
CA ARG A 397 24.04 -5.50 19.16
C ARG A 397 23.88 -6.46 20.35
N LEU A 398 24.65 -7.55 20.35
CA LEU A 398 24.56 -8.62 21.37
C LEU A 398 24.79 -8.13 22.81
N LYS A 399 25.53 -7.04 23.01
CA LYS A 399 25.77 -6.48 24.35
C LYS A 399 24.57 -5.71 24.91
N ARG A 400 23.78 -5.04 24.05
CA ARG A 400 22.68 -4.16 24.49
C ARG A 400 21.44 -4.94 24.95
N ASP A 401 21.33 -6.21 24.58
CA ASP A 401 20.27 -7.12 25.03
C ASP A 401 20.43 -7.55 26.51
N VAL A 402 21.54 -7.16 27.17
CA VAL A 402 21.84 -7.49 28.58
C VAL A 402 21.77 -6.25 29.52
N ASP A 403 22.07 -5.05 29.03
CA ASP A 403 22.32 -3.86 29.86
C ASP A 403 21.07 -2.95 30.11
N HIS A 404 19.84 -3.43 29.88
CA HIS A 404 18.63 -2.58 29.83
C HIS A 404 17.38 -3.08 30.59
N ASP A 405 17.58 -3.57 31.83
CA ASP A 405 16.51 -3.79 32.81
C ASP A 405 16.31 -2.64 33.83
N TYR A 406 17.19 -1.63 33.84
CA TYR A 406 17.06 -0.45 34.70
C TYR A 406 16.59 0.80 33.94
N ILE A 407 15.28 1.03 33.96
CA ILE A 407 14.69 2.38 34.00
C ILE A 407 13.88 2.47 35.29
N GLY A 408 14.52 2.95 36.36
CA GLY A 408 13.86 3.16 37.64
C GLY A 408 12.82 4.29 37.57
N MET A 409 11.76 4.16 38.36
CA MET A 409 10.84 5.26 38.65
C MET A 409 11.40 6.13 39.80
N ASN A 410 10.91 7.37 39.89
CA ASN A 410 11.24 8.40 40.90
C ASN A 410 12.65 9.01 40.67
N GLU A 411 12.93 10.27 41.01
CA GLU A 411 12.34 11.11 42.08
C GLU A 411 11.89 12.53 41.66
N TYR A 412 11.29 13.24 42.63
CA TYR A 412 10.96 14.68 42.60
C TYR A 412 12.19 15.54 42.96
N SER A 413 12.18 16.84 42.57
CA SER A 413 12.34 18.00 43.49
C SER A 413 13.14 19.20 42.94
N SER A 414 12.68 20.41 43.33
CA SER A 414 13.44 21.64 43.63
C SER A 414 14.52 22.21 42.68
N SER A 415 14.11 23.27 41.95
CA SER A 415 14.81 24.58 41.85
C SER A 415 15.41 25.02 43.21
N PRO A 416 16.56 25.75 43.33
CA PRO A 416 16.68 27.12 42.76
C PRO A 416 18.09 27.75 42.49
N GLN A 417 18.05 29.05 42.17
CA GLN A 417 19.08 30.12 42.29
C GLN A 417 20.14 30.37 41.19
N LEU A 418 19.85 31.42 40.40
CA LEU A 418 20.67 32.62 40.08
C LEU A 418 22.09 32.74 40.69
N PHE A 419 23.05 33.26 39.89
CA PHE A 419 23.50 34.67 40.00
C PHE A 419 24.51 35.12 38.90
N PHE A 420 24.41 36.41 38.50
CA PHE A 420 25.41 37.32 37.87
C PHE A 420 26.23 36.87 36.62
N SER A 421 26.88 37.75 35.85
CA SER A 421 26.53 39.03 35.19
C SER A 421 27.72 39.50 34.32
N HIS A 422 27.52 40.44 33.37
CA HIS A 422 28.41 41.60 33.10
C HIS A 422 27.82 42.51 32.00
N THR A 423 28.21 43.79 31.99
CA THR A 423 27.62 44.90 31.19
C THR A 423 28.69 45.95 30.85
N TYR A 424 28.52 46.92 29.94
CA TYR A 424 27.33 47.34 29.17
C TYR A 424 27.47 47.01 27.66
N VAL A 425 27.44 47.87 26.62
CA VAL A 425 27.43 49.34 26.44
C VAL A 425 26.38 49.71 25.37
N ILE A 426 25.80 50.91 25.47
CA ILE A 426 24.83 51.47 24.52
C ILE A 426 25.40 52.76 23.91
N VAL A 427 25.20 52.97 22.60
CA VAL A 427 25.23 54.31 22.00
C VAL A 427 23.99 54.48 21.11
N PHE A 428 23.14 55.44 21.47
CA PHE A 428 22.06 55.97 20.62
C PHE A 428 22.59 57.16 19.81
N LEU A 429 22.08 57.34 18.59
CA LEU A 429 21.85 58.67 18.01
C LEU A 429 20.60 58.62 17.11
N MET A 430 19.98 59.78 16.85
CA MET A 430 18.57 59.87 16.45
C MET A 430 18.33 60.30 14.99
N LEU A 431 17.12 59.92 14.53
CA LEU A 431 16.19 60.57 13.58
C LEU A 431 16.39 62.09 13.35
N PRO A 432 15.93 62.70 12.21
CA PRO A 432 14.59 62.44 11.64
C PRO A 432 14.33 62.55 10.10
N ASN A 433 13.13 62.11 9.72
CA ASN A 433 12.13 62.58 8.71
C ASN A 433 12.59 63.54 7.57
N PHE A 434 12.04 63.54 6.34
CA PHE A 434 10.60 63.77 6.00
C PHE A 434 10.35 63.71 4.46
N TYR A 435 9.08 63.58 4.01
CA TYR A 435 8.53 63.79 2.63
C TYR A 435 9.03 62.87 1.47
N SER A 436 8.37 62.75 0.30
CA SER A 436 6.94 62.49 -0.01
C SER A 436 6.68 62.25 -1.52
N TRP A 437 5.66 61.44 -1.84
CA TRP A 437 4.77 61.50 -3.03
C TRP A 437 5.35 61.46 -4.48
N SER A 438 4.81 60.52 -5.25
CA SER A 438 4.38 60.62 -6.67
C SER A 438 5.38 61.06 -7.76
N ILE A 439 5.66 60.12 -8.68
CA ILE A 439 4.94 59.99 -9.96
C ILE A 439 4.85 58.49 -10.32
#